data_AF-A0A526YGE6-F1
#
_entry.id   AF-A0A526YGE6-F1
#
_cell.length_a   1.000
_cell.length_b   1.000
_cell.length_c   1.000
_cell.angle_alpha   90.00
_cell.angle_beta   90.00
_cell.angle_gamma   90.00
#
_symmetry.space_group_name_H-M   'P 1'
#
loop_
_entity.id
_entity.type
_entity.pdbx_description
1 polymer ?
#
loop_
_entity_poly.entity_id
_entity_poly.type
_entity_poly.pdbx_seq_one_letter_code
_entity_poly.pdbx_strand_id
1 'polypeptide(L)'
;NAAELCDAALHLIEHPDAPVTTLMDFVQGPDFPTGGIIVDSRASILEAYETGRGGFRVRAKWSQEDQGRGTWSIVVTEIPYGVQKARLIEKIAELLMARKLPLLEDIRDESA
;
A
#
# COMPACT_ATOMS: atom_id res chain seq x y z
N ASN A 1 1.45 13.02 1.32
CA ASN A 1 0.43 13.94 1.84
C ASN A 1 0.90 15.37 1.59
N ALA A 2 0.05 16.29 1.13
CA ALA A 2 0.46 17.68 0.88
C ALA A 2 0.82 18.44 2.16
N ALA A 3 0.12 18.18 3.27
CA ALA A 3 0.40 18.81 4.56
C ALA A 3 1.78 18.40 5.10
N GLU A 4 2.09 17.10 5.09
CA GLU A 4 3.41 16.58 5.50
C GLU A 4 4.57 17.21 4.71
N LEU A 5 4.38 17.41 3.40
CA LEU A 5 5.37 18.06 2.55
C LEU A 5 5.54 19.55 2.88
N CYS A 6 4.44 20.26 3.15
CA CYS A 6 4.50 21.65 3.60
C CYS A 6 5.23 21.77 4.94
N ASP A 7 4.93 20.90 5.90
CA ASP A 7 5.56 20.90 7.23
C ASP A 7 7.07 20.59 7.13
N ALA A 8 7.44 19.58 6.35
CA ALA A 8 8.85 19.26 6.10
C ALA A 8 9.59 20.41 5.40
N ALA A 9 8.96 21.09 4.44
CA ALA A 9 9.55 22.23 3.74
C ALA A 9 9.74 23.43 4.67
N LEU A 10 8.76 23.74 5.53
CA LEU A 10 8.86 24.79 6.54
C LEU A 10 10.00 24.48 7.52
N HIS A 11 10.10 23.23 7.98
CA HIS A 11 11.19 22.81 8.86
C HIS A 11 12.57 23.00 8.20
N LEU A 12 12.70 22.66 6.92
CA LEU A 12 13.95 22.81 6.17
C LEU A 12 14.32 24.29 5.94
N ILE A 13 13.33 25.18 5.82
CA ILE A 13 13.58 26.63 5.75
C ILE A 13 14.18 27.15 7.07
N GLU A 14 13.68 26.68 8.21
CA GLU A 14 14.19 27.05 9.53
C GLU A 14 15.54 26.38 9.86
N HIS A 15 15.75 25.15 9.37
CA HIS A 15 16.93 24.33 9.62
C HIS A 15 17.52 23.80 8.30
N PRO A 16 18.30 24.63 7.57
CA PRO A 16 18.79 24.28 6.23
C PRO A 16 19.67 23.02 6.18
N ASP A 17 20.36 22.71 7.28
CA ASP A 17 21.26 21.55 7.40
C ASP A 17 20.56 20.32 8.01
N ALA A 18 19.21 20.32 8.10
CA ALA A 18 18.46 19.20 8.65
C ALA A 18 18.73 17.91 7.83
N PRO A 19 19.10 16.79 8.48
CA PRO A 19 19.34 15.55 7.77
C PRO A 19 18.01 14.95 7.28
N VAL A 20 18.10 14.10 6.24
CA VAL A 20 16.94 13.39 5.66
C VAL A 20 16.18 12.58 6.71
N THR A 21 16.90 12.03 7.69
CA THR A 21 16.31 11.30 8.83
C THR A 21 15.32 12.13 9.64
N THR A 22 15.60 13.43 9.85
CA THR A 22 14.69 14.37 10.53
C THR A 22 13.49 14.69 9.64
N LEU A 23 13.70 14.86 8.34
CA LEU A 23 12.60 15.12 7.40
C LEU A 23 11.64 13.92 7.30
N MET A 24 12.14 12.70 7.52
CA MET A 24 11.34 11.48 7.53
C MET A 24 10.39 11.37 8.74
N ASP A 25 10.58 12.18 9.79
CA ASP A 25 9.60 12.27 10.87
C ASP A 25 8.32 13.02 10.44
N PHE A 26 8.45 13.92 9.46
CA PHE A 26 7.33 14.60 8.82
C PHE A 26 6.75 13.78 7.67
N VAL A 27 7.62 13.27 6.78
CA VAL A 27 7.23 12.49 5.61
C VAL A 27 7.64 11.03 5.82
N GLN A 28 6.75 10.24 6.40
CA GLN A 28 7.04 8.85 6.79
C GLN A 28 7.10 7.89 5.59
N GLY A 29 6.49 8.28 4.47
CA GLY A 29 6.37 7.46 3.28
C GLY A 29 5.54 8.14 2.19
N PRO A 30 5.54 7.60 0.96
CA PRO A 30 4.62 8.06 -0.08
C PRO A 30 3.16 7.82 0.31
N ASP A 31 2.33 8.81 0.01
CA ASP A 31 0.89 8.77 0.24
C ASP A 31 0.19 8.54 -1.09
N PHE A 32 -0.23 7.30 -1.33
CA PHE A 32 -0.84 6.90 -2.58
C PHE A 32 -2.34 7.22 -2.57
N PRO A 33 -2.91 7.74 -3.67
CA PRO A 33 -4.33 8.14 -3.71
C PRO A 33 -5.30 6.96 -3.60
N THR A 34 -4.83 5.73 -3.86
CA THR A 34 -5.60 4.49 -3.69
C THR A 34 -5.41 3.85 -2.31
N GLY A 35 -4.65 4.49 -1.42
CA GLY A 35 -4.24 3.94 -0.14
C GLY A 35 -3.29 2.76 -0.28
N GLY A 36 -3.51 1.74 0.54
CA GLY A 36 -2.66 0.57 0.66
C GLY A 36 -1.63 0.71 1.78
N ILE A 37 -0.88 -0.37 2.00
CA ILE A 37 0.09 -0.49 3.07
C ILE A 37 1.48 -0.58 2.47
N ILE A 38 2.35 0.36 2.78
CA ILE A 38 3.77 0.24 2.49
C ILE A 38 4.34 -0.82 3.42
N VAL A 39 4.94 -1.86 2.84
CA VAL A 39 5.52 -2.99 3.60
C VAL A 39 7.03 -2.90 3.77
N ASP A 40 7.64 -1.86 3.21
CA ASP A 40 9.08 -1.62 3.34
C ASP A 40 9.45 -1.12 4.73
N SER A 41 10.67 -1.47 5.14
CA SER A 41 11.21 -1.01 6.41
C SER A 41 11.50 0.49 6.36
N ARG A 42 11.45 1.15 7.52
CA ARG A 42 11.86 2.56 7.67
C ARG A 42 13.28 2.81 7.11
N ALA A 43 14.19 1.85 7.26
CA ALA A 43 15.55 1.95 6.71
C ALA A 43 15.56 1.94 5.16
N SER A 44 14.73 1.13 4.53
CA SER A 44 14.61 1.07 3.07
C SER A 44 13.98 2.34 2.50
N ILE A 45 13.00 2.92 3.20
CA ILE A 45 12.39 4.20 2.84
C ILE A 45 13.43 5.32 2.95
N LEU A 46 14.21 5.34 4.03
CA LEU A 46 15.29 6.30 4.23
C LEU A 46 16.33 6.24 3.11
N GLU A 47 16.81 5.04 2.77
CA GLU A 47 17.77 4.85 1.67
C GLU A 47 17.21 5.37 0.33
N ALA A 48 15.92 5.13 0.06
CA ALA A 48 15.26 5.64 -1.14
C ALA A 48 15.20 7.17 -1.15
N TYR A 49 14.98 7.81 0.00
CA TYR A 49 14.97 9.27 0.12
C TYR A 49 16.37 9.89 0.02
N GLU A 50 17.40 9.27 0.60
CA GLU A 50 18.77 9.76 0.54
C GLU A 50 19.38 9.62 -0.87
N THR A 51 19.13 8.49 -1.53
CA THR A 51 19.74 8.20 -2.84
C THR A 51 18.89 8.68 -4.01
N GLY A 52 17.60 8.97 -3.79
CA GLY A 52 16.60 9.21 -4.83
C GLY A 52 16.32 7.97 -5.69
N ARG A 53 16.83 6.79 -5.31
CA ARG A 53 16.68 5.53 -6.03
C ARG A 53 16.10 4.48 -5.10
N GLY A 54 14.98 3.90 -5.49
CA GLY A 54 14.33 2.87 -4.69
C GLY A 54 12.90 2.65 -5.17
N GLY A 55 12.39 1.45 -4.94
CA GLY A 55 10.99 1.12 -5.16
C GLY A 55 10.27 0.97 -3.83
N PHE A 56 9.00 1.37 -3.79
CA PHE A 56 8.12 1.12 -2.66
C PHE A 56 7.20 -0.05 -2.98
N ARG A 57 7.22 -1.07 -2.13
CA ARG A 57 6.29 -2.20 -2.16
C ARG A 57 5.03 -1.82 -1.41
N VAL A 58 3.94 -1.78 -2.16
CA VAL A 58 2.60 -1.47 -1.63
C VAL A 58 1.76 -2.73 -1.67
N ARG A 59 1.12 -3.04 -0.54
CA ARG A 59 0.18 -4.16 -0.38
C ARG A 59 -1.24 -3.63 -0.28
N ALA A 60 -2.19 -4.39 -0.80
CA ALA A 60 -3.60 -4.16 -0.58
C ALA A 60 -3.94 -4.21 0.93
N LYS A 61 -4.83 -3.33 1.38
CA LYS A 61 -5.38 -3.40 2.74
C LYS A 61 -6.54 -4.37 2.73
N TRP A 62 -6.51 -5.33 3.63
CA TRP A 62 -7.53 -6.37 3.71
C TRP A 62 -7.76 -6.80 5.15
N SER A 63 -8.94 -7.35 5.40
CA SER A 63 -9.35 -7.95 6.67
C SER A 63 -9.94 -9.33 6.42
N GLN A 64 -9.85 -10.18 7.44
CA GLN A 64 -10.54 -11.47 7.46
C GLN A 64 -11.86 -11.32 8.20
N GLU A 65 -12.94 -11.81 7.60
CA GLU A 65 -14.25 -11.91 8.23
C GLU A 65 -14.62 -13.38 8.40
N ASP A 66 -15.07 -13.77 9.60
CA ASP A 66 -15.57 -15.11 9.87
C ASP A 66 -17.05 -15.18 9.52
N GLN A 67 -17.41 -16.03 8.56
CA GLN A 67 -18.79 -16.25 8.15
C GLN A 67 -19.50 -17.34 9.00
N GLY A 68 -18.81 -17.89 10.00
CA GLY A 68 -19.26 -19.03 10.79
C GLY A 68 -19.05 -20.35 10.06
N ARG A 69 -19.24 -21.47 10.76
CA ARG A 69 -19.10 -22.84 10.21
C ARG A 69 -17.73 -23.14 9.59
N GLY A 70 -16.69 -22.38 9.97
CA GLY A 70 -15.33 -22.55 9.46
C GLY A 70 -15.13 -21.98 8.05
N THR A 71 -16.00 -21.11 7.58
CA THR A 71 -15.81 -20.36 6.33
C THR A 71 -15.34 -18.94 6.62
N TRP A 72 -14.42 -18.44 5.80
CA TRP A 72 -13.83 -17.11 5.95
C TRP A 72 -13.96 -16.31 4.66
N SER A 73 -14.05 -15.00 4.81
CA SER A 73 -13.98 -14.06 3.69
C SER A 73 -12.78 -13.15 3.83
N ILE A 74 -12.11 -12.94 2.71
CA ILE A 74 -11.04 -11.94 2.58
C ILE A 74 -11.69 -10.69 2.00
N VAL A 75 -11.79 -9.64 2.79
CA VAL A 75 -12.36 -8.35 2.37
C VAL A 75 -11.22 -7.40 2.07
N VAL A 76 -11.09 -7.00 0.80
CA VAL A 76 -10.06 -6.05 0.34
C VAL A 76 -10.68 -4.67 0.21
N THR A 77 -10.20 -3.70 0.98
CA THR A 77 -10.76 -2.34 1.02
C THR A 77 -9.95 -1.32 0.23
N GLU A 78 -8.64 -1.55 0.07
CA GLU A 78 -7.74 -0.64 -0.65
C GLU A 78 -6.79 -1.45 -1.53
N ILE A 79 -6.51 -0.96 -2.73
CA ILE A 79 -5.61 -1.60 -3.70
C ILE A 79 -4.37 -0.75 -3.98
N PRO A 80 -3.22 -1.36 -4.33
CA PRO A 80 -2.01 -0.61 -4.65
C PRO A 80 -2.21 0.36 -5.82
N TYR A 81 -1.49 1.48 -5.78
CA TYR A 81 -1.55 2.48 -6.84
C TYR A 81 -1.11 1.93 -8.19
N GLY A 82 -1.82 2.34 -9.25
CA GLY A 82 -1.59 1.87 -10.62
C GLY A 82 -2.14 0.47 -10.93
N VAL A 83 -2.75 -0.22 -9.95
CA VAL A 83 -3.45 -1.48 -10.18
C VAL A 83 -4.88 -1.20 -10.64
N GLN A 84 -5.25 -1.76 -11.80
CA GLN A 84 -6.62 -1.71 -12.29
C GLN A 84 -7.47 -2.80 -11.63
N LYS A 85 -8.52 -2.41 -10.91
CA LYS A 85 -9.41 -3.34 -10.18
C LYS A 85 -9.97 -4.46 -11.06
N ALA A 86 -10.50 -4.12 -12.24
CA ALA A 86 -11.07 -5.10 -13.17
C ALA A 86 -10.04 -6.18 -13.57
N ARG A 87 -8.83 -5.76 -13.95
CA ARG A 87 -7.74 -6.68 -14.32
C ARG A 87 -7.27 -7.55 -13.15
N LEU A 88 -7.32 -7.03 -11.92
CA LEU A 88 -6.99 -7.81 -10.72
C LEU A 88 -8.02 -8.93 -10.52
N ILE A 89 -9.31 -8.62 -10.62
CA ILE A 89 -10.40 -9.60 -10.48
C ILE A 89 -10.33 -10.66 -11.58
N GLU A 90 -10.16 -10.23 -12.84
CA GLU A 90 -9.94 -11.13 -13.98
C GLU A 90 -8.78 -12.09 -13.71
N LYS A 91 -7.65 -11.57 -13.21
CA LYS A 91 -6.48 -12.40 -12.94
C LYS A 91 -6.71 -13.42 -11.83
N ILE A 92 -7.47 -13.06 -10.80
CA ILE A 92 -7.83 -14.00 -9.73
C ILE A 92 -8.77 -15.08 -10.27
N ALA A 93 -9.76 -14.72 -11.08
CA ALA A 93 -10.66 -15.68 -11.72
C ALA A 93 -9.91 -16.66 -12.65
N GLU A 94 -8.93 -16.18 -13.42
CA GLU A 94 -8.04 -17.03 -14.21
C GLU A 94 -7.30 -18.06 -13.34
N LEU A 95 -6.76 -17.63 -12.19
CA LEU A 95 -6.02 -18.50 -11.27
C LEU A 95 -6.94 -19.52 -10.59
N LEU A 96 -8.18 -19.14 -10.31
CA LEU A 96 -9.23 -20.02 -9.79
C LEU A 96 -9.56 -21.13 -10.80
N MET A 97 -9.84 -20.75 -12.06
CA MET A 97 -10.10 -21.70 -13.15
C MET A 97 -8.92 -22.64 -13.41
N ALA A 98 -7.69 -22.13 -13.30
CA ALA A 98 -6.46 -22.91 -13.41
C ALA A 98 -6.18 -23.81 -12.19
N ARG A 99 -7.07 -23.85 -11.19
CA ARG A 99 -6.93 -24.58 -9.92
C ARG A 99 -5.63 -24.24 -9.18
N LYS A 100 -5.09 -23.03 -9.37
CA LYS A 100 -3.90 -22.54 -8.65
C LYS A 100 -4.23 -21.94 -7.28
N LEU A 101 -5.52 -21.70 -7.00
CA LEU A 101 -6.04 -21.19 -5.73
C LEU A 101 -7.09 -22.18 -5.17
N PRO A 102 -6.69 -23.37 -4.69
CA PRO A 102 -7.62 -24.45 -4.35
C PRO A 102 -8.51 -24.16 -3.13
N LEU A 103 -8.14 -23.17 -2.29
CA LEU A 103 -8.89 -22.76 -1.10
C LEU A 103 -9.83 -21.58 -1.36
N LEU A 104 -9.72 -20.95 -2.53
CA LEU A 104 -10.61 -19.85 -2.90
C LEU A 104 -11.84 -20.46 -3.56
N GLU A 105 -13.02 -20.19 -3.02
CA GLU A 105 -14.28 -20.67 -3.58
C GLU A 105 -14.81 -19.74 -4.67
N ASP A 106 -14.83 -18.44 -4.38
CA ASP A 106 -15.46 -17.42 -5.24
C ASP A 106 -14.74 -16.06 -5.08
N ILE A 107 -14.93 -15.17 -6.06
CA ILE A 107 -14.48 -13.77 -6.02
C ILE A 107 -15.65 -12.86 -6.44
N ARG A 108 -15.92 -11.83 -5.62
CA ARG A 108 -16.98 -10.85 -5.87
C ARG A 108 -16.45 -9.43 -5.74
N ASP A 109 -16.95 -8.56 -6.60
CA ASP A 109 -16.73 -7.11 -6.50
C ASP A 109 -17.96 -6.47 -5.87
N GLU A 110 -17.83 -6.01 -4.64
CA GLU A 110 -18.88 -5.31 -3.89
C GLU A 110 -18.64 -3.80 -3.82
N SER A 111 -17.78 -3.26 -4.70
CA SER A 111 -17.56 -1.82 -4.75
C SER A 111 -18.77 -1.11 -5.35
N ALA A 112 -19.20 -0.01 -4.72
CA ALA A 112 -20.18 0.92 -5.26
C ALA A 112 -19.59 1.85 -6.34
#